data_AF-A0A2M7X8S7-F1
#
_entry.id   AF-A0A2M7X8S7-F1
#
_cell.length_a   1.000
_cell.length_b   1.000
_cell.length_c   1.000
_cell.angle_alpha   90.00
_cell.angle_beta   90.00
_cell.angle_gamma   90.00
#
_symmetry.space_group_name_H-M   'P 1'
#
loop_
_entity.id
_entity.type
_entity.pdbx_description
1 polymer ?
#
loop_
_entity_poly.entity_id
_entity_poly.type
_entity_poly.pdbx_seq_one_letter_code
_entity_poly.pdbx_strand_id
1 'polypeptide(L)'
;MTDSLRDQLLKLGIAKKPEPATRSAPPSKSLRSQTATAGPSRAATEKHGGHASAKSERNRPVASRPPVPATVASSSREEMDLAKAYALRERHEREQQRALRQAAEAKAAARRADKMKLRELTLGKTLNDANADQARHFPHADKIKRIYVNADQLTLLNTGHLGVVAIEGRYLLVDREVA
;
A
#
# COMPACT_ATOMS: atom_id res chain seq x y z
N MET A 1 -18.59 0.74 22.23
CA MET A 1 -18.32 -0.69 21.96
C MET A 1 -19.05 -1.04 20.67
N THR A 2 -18.38 -0.94 19.52
CA THR A 2 -18.98 -1.22 18.20
C THR A 2 -18.66 -2.65 17.80
N ASP A 3 -19.68 -3.49 17.66
CA ASP A 3 -19.52 -4.88 17.24
C ASP A 3 -18.93 -4.95 15.82
N SER A 4 -17.85 -5.71 15.67
CA SER A 4 -17.16 -5.87 14.40
C SER A 4 -18.08 -6.54 13.39
N LEU A 5 -18.00 -6.14 12.12
CA LEU A 5 -18.78 -6.71 11.01
C LEU A 5 -18.64 -8.24 10.94
N ARG A 6 -17.50 -8.78 11.40
CA ARG A 6 -17.27 -10.22 11.57
C ARG A 6 -18.23 -10.86 12.57
N ASP A 7 -18.48 -10.21 13.70
CA ASP A 7 -19.37 -10.71 14.75
C ASP A 7 -20.84 -10.59 14.32
N GLN A 8 -21.18 -9.57 13.53
CA GLN A 8 -22.49 -9.44 12.91
C GLN A 8 -22.75 -10.59 11.91
N LEU A 9 -21.75 -10.96 11.11
CA LEU A 9 -21.85 -12.09 10.17
C LEU A 9 -21.92 -13.45 10.87
N LEU A 10 -21.25 -13.61 12.02
CA LEU A 10 -21.35 -14.81 12.86
C LEU A 10 -22.73 -14.91 13.52
N LYS A 11 -23.27 -13.80 14.00
CA LYS A 11 -24.60 -13.74 14.64
C LYS A 11 -25.74 -14.02 13.67
N LEU A 12 -25.57 -13.68 12.39
CA LEU A 12 -26.53 -13.98 11.31
C LEU A 12 -26.40 -15.41 10.75
N GLY A 13 -25.46 -16.22 11.26
CA GLY A 13 -25.31 -17.63 10.87
C GLY A 13 -24.77 -17.84 9.44
N ILE A 14 -24.30 -16.78 8.78
CA ILE A 14 -23.79 -16.84 7.39
C ILE A 14 -22.34 -17.34 7.36
N ALA A 15 -21.58 -17.17 8.44
CA ALA A 15 -20.18 -17.61 8.55
C ALA A 15 -19.98 -18.77 9.52
N LYS A 16 -19.33 -19.85 9.07
CA LYS A 16 -18.89 -20.98 9.92
C LYS A 16 -17.56 -20.64 10.58
N LYS A 17 -17.46 -20.85 11.91
CA LYS A 17 -16.26 -20.56 12.71
C LYS A 17 -15.08 -21.44 12.24
N PRO A 18 -13.93 -20.87 11.85
CA PRO A 18 -12.76 -21.68 11.51
C PRO A 18 -12.17 -22.28 12.79
N GLU A 19 -12.02 -23.60 12.82
CA GLU A 19 -11.33 -24.31 13.89
C GLU A 19 -9.81 -24.08 13.81
N PRO A 20 -9.13 -23.95 14.97
CA PRO A 20 -7.69 -23.75 15.00
C PRO A 20 -6.96 -25.04 14.59
N ALA A 21 -6.20 -24.99 13.50
CA ALA A 21 -5.26 -26.04 13.13
C ALA A 21 -4.21 -26.20 14.24
N THR A 22 -4.10 -27.42 14.77
CA THR A 22 -3.06 -27.81 15.71
C THR A 22 -1.69 -27.74 15.03
N ARG A 23 -0.75 -27.03 15.67
CA ARG A 23 0.64 -26.89 15.20
C ARG A 23 1.34 -28.24 15.32
N SER A 24 1.73 -28.84 14.19
CA SER A 24 2.75 -29.88 14.12
C SER A 24 4.08 -29.30 13.62
N ALA A 25 5.15 -29.81 14.22
CA ALA A 25 6.52 -29.30 14.30
C ALA A 25 7.27 -29.11 12.95
N PRO A 26 8.37 -28.32 12.92
CA PRO A 26 9.15 -28.10 11.70
C PRO A 26 10.01 -29.33 11.35
N PRO A 27 10.11 -29.74 10.07
CA PRO A 27 11.05 -30.78 9.67
C PRO A 27 12.49 -30.23 9.61
N SER A 28 13.40 -31.09 10.06
CA SER A 28 14.83 -30.87 10.24
C SER A 28 15.61 -30.74 8.93
N LYS A 29 16.73 -30.04 9.03
CA LYS A 29 17.79 -29.93 8.02
C LYS A 29 18.32 -31.33 7.63
N SER A 30 18.41 -31.60 6.34
CA SER A 30 19.39 -32.54 5.78
C SER A 30 20.21 -31.84 4.69
N LEU A 31 21.51 -32.09 4.75
CA LEU A 31 22.57 -31.51 3.95
C LEU A 31 22.82 -32.36 2.70
N ARG A 32 22.86 -31.67 1.54
CA ARG A 32 23.93 -31.68 0.52
C ARG A 32 24.25 -32.97 -0.28
N SER A 33 24.08 -32.89 -1.60
CA SER A 33 25.08 -33.20 -2.66
C SER A 33 24.51 -32.74 -4.03
N GLN A 34 24.98 -31.64 -4.64
CA GLN A 34 26.14 -31.44 -5.53
C GLN A 34 25.98 -31.93 -6.99
N THR A 35 26.45 -31.04 -7.90
CA THR A 35 26.73 -31.16 -9.35
C THR A 35 25.57 -30.80 -10.29
N ALA A 36 25.72 -30.03 -11.38
CA ALA A 36 26.73 -29.10 -11.90
C ALA A 36 26.11 -28.42 -13.15
N THR A 37 26.48 -27.16 -13.47
CA THR A 37 26.56 -26.53 -14.82
C THR A 37 25.28 -26.48 -15.70
N ALA A 38 24.95 -25.50 -16.54
CA ALA A 38 25.54 -24.26 -17.06
C ALA A 38 24.39 -23.40 -17.62
N GLY A 39 24.68 -22.16 -18.01
CA GLY A 39 23.75 -21.08 -18.35
C GLY A 39 23.05 -21.12 -19.73
N PRO A 40 22.64 -19.95 -20.27
CA PRO A 40 21.32 -19.73 -20.90
C PRO A 40 21.35 -19.62 -22.44
N SER A 41 20.18 -19.66 -23.09
CA SER A 41 20.06 -19.34 -24.52
C SER A 41 18.80 -18.53 -24.86
N ARG A 42 19.06 -17.35 -25.45
CA ARG A 42 18.17 -16.55 -26.31
C ARG A 42 18.01 -17.20 -27.68
N ALA A 43 16.85 -17.01 -28.32
CA ALA A 43 16.65 -16.80 -29.77
C ALA A 43 15.15 -16.46 -29.94
N ALA A 44 14.70 -15.29 -30.43
CA ALA A 44 14.88 -14.65 -31.73
C ALA A 44 14.43 -15.54 -32.91
N THR A 45 13.37 -15.11 -33.62
CA THR A 45 13.15 -15.18 -35.09
C THR A 45 11.64 -14.96 -35.39
N GLU A 46 11.26 -13.76 -35.84
CA GLU A 46 10.91 -13.34 -37.22
C GLU A 46 9.44 -13.61 -37.61
N LYS A 47 8.68 -12.53 -37.82
CA LYS A 47 8.12 -12.04 -39.10
C LYS A 47 7.06 -12.96 -39.73
N HIS A 48 5.91 -12.38 -40.10
CA HIS A 48 5.50 -12.19 -41.50
C HIS A 48 4.25 -11.28 -41.52
N GLY A 49 4.26 -10.31 -42.43
CA GLY A 49 3.17 -9.39 -42.67
C GLY A 49 2.26 -9.83 -43.81
N GLY A 50 1.11 -9.18 -43.88
CA GLY A 50 0.43 -8.72 -45.09
C GLY A 50 -0.08 -9.77 -46.09
N HIS A 51 -1.40 -9.89 -46.20
CA HIS A 51 -2.06 -10.05 -47.50
C HIS A 51 -3.35 -9.23 -47.56
N ALA A 52 -3.47 -8.51 -48.68
CA ALA A 52 -4.60 -7.69 -49.05
C ALA A 52 -5.55 -8.44 -49.99
N SER A 53 -6.80 -7.99 -49.98
CA SER A 53 -7.76 -7.94 -51.10
C SER A 53 -8.36 -9.26 -51.64
N ALA A 54 -9.68 -9.42 -51.47
CA ALA A 54 -10.56 -9.82 -52.57
C ALA A 54 -12.04 -9.45 -52.32
N LYS A 55 -12.64 -8.91 -53.38
CA LYS A 55 -14.02 -8.49 -53.59
C LYS A 55 -15.07 -9.56 -53.24
N SER A 56 -16.25 -9.13 -52.80
CA SER A 56 -17.50 -9.49 -53.49
C SER A 56 -18.65 -8.60 -53.02
N GLU A 57 -19.08 -7.70 -53.89
CA GLU A 57 -20.45 -7.21 -53.91
C GLU A 57 -21.39 -8.40 -54.13
N ARG A 58 -22.44 -8.54 -53.32
CA ARG A 58 -23.70 -9.07 -53.82
C ARG A 58 -24.87 -8.52 -53.03
N ASN A 59 -25.78 -7.98 -53.82
CA ASN A 59 -26.98 -7.25 -53.50
C ASN A 59 -28.14 -8.24 -53.21
N ARG A 60 -29.07 -7.81 -52.34
CA ARG A 60 -30.49 -8.21 -52.17
C ARG A 60 -30.86 -9.56 -51.48
N PRO A 61 -32.11 -9.72 -51.00
CA PRO A 61 -33.12 -8.72 -50.60
C PRO A 61 -33.69 -8.92 -49.18
N VAL A 62 -34.38 -7.88 -48.71
CA VAL A 62 -35.22 -7.81 -47.51
C VAL A 62 -36.30 -8.90 -47.55
N ALA A 63 -36.27 -9.82 -46.59
CA ALA A 63 -37.35 -10.75 -46.31
C ALA A 63 -38.07 -10.30 -45.04
N SER A 64 -39.30 -9.82 -45.24
CA SER A 64 -40.27 -9.48 -44.22
C SER A 64 -40.49 -10.66 -43.27
N ARG A 65 -40.00 -10.56 -42.03
CA ARG A 65 -40.44 -11.42 -40.94
C ARG A 65 -41.76 -10.87 -40.37
N PRO A 66 -42.75 -11.72 -40.09
CA PRO A 66 -44.01 -11.29 -39.49
C PRO A 66 -43.78 -10.71 -38.09
N PRO A 67 -44.65 -9.79 -37.62
CA PRO A 67 -44.52 -9.22 -36.28
C PRO A 67 -44.80 -10.32 -35.25
N VAL A 68 -43.78 -10.71 -34.50
CA VAL A 68 -43.95 -11.57 -33.33
C VAL A 68 -44.70 -10.79 -32.23
N PRO A 69 -45.65 -11.43 -31.51
CA PRO A 69 -46.46 -10.76 -30.51
C PRO A 69 -45.60 -10.26 -29.34
N ALA A 70 -45.99 -9.11 -28.80
CA ALA A 70 -45.28 -8.30 -27.80
C ALA A 70 -45.20 -8.94 -26.40
N THR A 71 -44.57 -10.11 -26.26
CA THR A 71 -44.34 -10.77 -24.97
C THR A 71 -42.91 -10.56 -24.42
N VAL A 72 -42.06 -9.81 -25.12
CA VAL A 72 -40.62 -9.61 -24.78
C VAL A 72 -40.33 -8.22 -24.16
N ALA A 73 -41.36 -7.38 -24.01
CA ALA A 73 -41.21 -6.00 -23.53
C ALA A 73 -40.96 -5.90 -22.00
N SER A 74 -41.31 -6.93 -21.22
CA SER A 74 -41.03 -6.97 -19.78
C SER A 74 -39.56 -7.30 -19.47
N SER A 75 -38.97 -8.30 -20.16
CA SER A 75 -37.56 -8.71 -19.99
C SER A 75 -36.58 -7.56 -20.26
N SER A 76 -36.79 -6.81 -21.35
CA SER A 76 -35.89 -5.69 -21.72
C SER A 76 -35.94 -4.52 -20.74
N ARG A 77 -37.08 -4.27 -20.08
CA ARG A 77 -37.20 -3.23 -19.05
C ARG A 77 -36.49 -3.61 -17.77
N GLU A 78 -36.66 -4.86 -17.33
CA GLU A 78 -35.96 -5.43 -16.17
C GLU A 78 -34.45 -5.55 -16.41
N GLU A 79 -34.02 -5.95 -17.61
CA GLU A 79 -32.60 -5.97 -18.01
C GLU A 79 -31.99 -4.57 -18.01
N MET A 80 -32.71 -3.55 -18.50
CA MET A 80 -32.26 -2.16 -18.43
C MET A 80 -32.15 -1.66 -16.99
N ASP A 81 -33.05 -2.08 -16.10
CA ASP A 81 -33.03 -1.67 -14.68
C ASP A 81 -31.93 -2.37 -13.88
N LEU A 82 -31.61 -3.64 -14.20
CA LEU A 82 -30.43 -4.35 -13.70
C LEU A 82 -29.13 -3.73 -14.22
N ALA A 83 -29.06 -3.43 -15.52
CA ALA A 83 -27.89 -2.77 -16.12
C ALA A 83 -27.62 -1.40 -15.46
N LYS A 84 -28.66 -0.63 -15.16
CA LYS A 84 -28.54 0.63 -14.40
C LYS A 84 -28.03 0.40 -12.97
N ALA A 85 -28.49 -0.64 -12.27
CA ALA A 85 -28.03 -0.97 -10.93
C ALA A 85 -26.53 -1.34 -10.91
N TYR A 86 -26.07 -2.14 -11.88
CA TYR A 86 -24.65 -2.44 -12.04
C TYR A 86 -23.82 -1.21 -12.43
N ALA A 87 -24.31 -0.38 -13.35
CA ALA A 87 -23.63 0.86 -13.73
C ALA A 87 -23.51 1.84 -12.55
N LEU A 88 -24.53 1.93 -11.69
CA LEU A 88 -24.48 2.76 -10.49
C LEU A 88 -23.47 2.21 -9.47
N ARG A 89 -23.45 0.90 -9.25
CA ARG A 89 -22.47 0.25 -8.38
C ARG A 89 -21.05 0.44 -8.88
N GLU A 90 -20.82 0.27 -10.17
CA GLU A 90 -19.49 0.43 -10.77
C GLU A 90 -19.01 1.89 -10.70
N ARG A 91 -19.91 2.87 -10.88
CA ARG A 91 -19.59 4.29 -10.64
C ARG A 91 -19.23 4.55 -9.19
N HIS A 92 -20.04 4.05 -8.26
CA HIS A 92 -19.82 4.21 -6.83
C HIS A 92 -18.50 3.55 -6.37
N GLU A 93 -18.19 2.35 -6.86
CA GLU A 93 -16.92 1.68 -6.56
C GLU A 93 -15.73 2.46 -7.12
N ARG A 94 -15.83 2.98 -8.35
CA ARG A 94 -14.79 3.85 -8.94
C ARG A 94 -14.60 5.14 -8.14
N GLU A 95 -15.67 5.76 -7.68
CA GLU A 95 -15.62 6.96 -6.83
C GLU A 95 -15.00 6.65 -5.46
N GLN A 96 -15.36 5.53 -4.83
CA GLN A 96 -14.75 5.09 -3.58
C GLN A 96 -13.25 4.83 -3.73
N GLN A 97 -12.84 4.13 -4.79
CA GLN A 97 -11.40 3.90 -5.05
C GLN A 97 -10.65 5.23 -5.27
N ARG A 98 -11.25 6.19 -5.99
CA ARG A 98 -10.67 7.53 -6.18
C ARG A 98 -10.58 8.29 -4.86
N ALA A 99 -11.64 8.29 -4.05
CA ALA A 99 -11.67 8.95 -2.76
C ALA A 99 -10.63 8.37 -1.78
N LEU A 100 -10.48 7.04 -1.74
CA LEU A 100 -9.45 6.37 -0.92
C LEU A 100 -8.03 6.75 -1.37
N ARG A 101 -7.77 6.80 -2.69
CA ARG A 101 -6.48 7.24 -3.23
C ARG A 101 -6.20 8.71 -2.89
N GLN A 102 -7.18 9.60 -3.12
CA GLN A 102 -7.05 11.02 -2.78
C GLN A 102 -6.84 11.25 -1.28
N ALA A 103 -7.55 10.52 -0.42
CA ALA A 103 -7.36 10.59 1.03
C ALA A 103 -5.96 10.10 1.45
N ALA A 104 -5.46 9.02 0.83
CA ALA A 104 -4.11 8.52 1.07
C ALA A 104 -3.02 9.52 0.61
N GLU A 105 -3.22 10.14 -0.56
CA GLU A 105 -2.34 11.17 -1.11
C GLU A 105 -2.34 12.43 -0.24
N ALA A 106 -3.50 12.92 0.17
CA ALA A 106 -3.65 14.06 1.08
C ALA A 106 -2.95 13.80 2.42
N LYS A 107 -3.15 12.62 3.02
CA LYS A 107 -2.44 12.23 4.26
C LYS A 107 -0.92 12.12 4.04
N ALA A 108 -0.49 11.63 2.88
CA ALA A 108 0.93 11.57 2.53
C ALA A 108 1.53 12.98 2.30
N ALA A 109 0.77 13.92 1.76
CA ALA A 109 1.19 15.31 1.59
C ALA A 109 1.29 16.03 2.94
N ALA A 110 0.29 15.87 3.83
CA ALA A 110 0.33 16.43 5.18
C ALA A 110 1.56 15.96 5.96
N ARG A 111 1.83 14.65 6.00
CA ARG A 111 3.03 14.09 6.63
C ARG A 111 4.34 14.62 6.04
N ARG A 112 4.36 14.93 4.74
CA ARG A 112 5.53 15.54 4.09
C ARG A 112 5.71 17.00 4.52
N ALA A 113 4.62 17.77 4.55
CA ALA A 113 4.65 19.15 5.01
C ALA A 113 5.12 19.26 6.47
N ASP A 114 4.59 18.41 7.36
CA ASP A 114 4.98 18.39 8.78
C ASP A 114 6.46 18.05 8.96
N LYS A 115 6.96 17.06 8.19
CA LYS A 115 8.39 16.72 8.20
C LYS A 115 9.27 17.87 7.71
N MET A 116 8.84 18.60 6.68
CA MET A 116 9.60 19.77 6.20
C MET A 116 9.65 20.88 7.24
N LYS A 117 8.53 21.18 7.91
CA LYS A 117 8.50 22.16 9.00
C LYS A 117 9.41 21.75 10.16
N LEU A 118 9.41 20.46 10.53
CA LEU A 118 10.29 19.95 11.58
C LEU A 118 11.76 20.10 11.19
N ARG A 119 12.11 19.77 9.93
CA ARG A 119 13.48 19.99 9.43
C ARG A 119 13.88 21.45 9.48
N GLU A 120 13.01 22.36 9.04
CA GLU A 120 13.26 23.79 9.02
C GLU A 120 13.49 24.35 10.43
N LEU A 121 12.67 23.93 11.40
CA LEU A 121 12.81 24.35 12.80
C LEU A 121 14.16 23.97 13.39
N THR A 122 14.69 22.80 13.02
CA THR A 122 15.92 22.22 13.55
C THR A 122 17.16 22.55 12.72
N LEU A 123 17.01 23.06 11.49
CA LEU A 123 18.12 23.39 10.61
C LEU A 123 19.00 24.46 11.26
N GLY A 124 20.29 24.15 11.43
CA GLY A 124 21.28 25.07 12.04
C GLY A 124 21.23 25.19 13.56
N LYS A 125 20.28 24.51 14.24
CA LYS A 125 20.18 24.49 15.72
C LYS A 125 20.68 23.19 16.34
N THR A 126 21.34 22.35 15.54
CA THR A 126 21.91 21.09 15.97
C THR A 126 23.27 21.32 16.62
N LEU A 127 23.42 20.86 17.86
CA LEU A 127 24.64 20.98 18.67
C LEU A 127 25.46 19.69 18.68
N ASN A 128 25.31 18.83 17.66
CA ASN A 128 26.09 17.60 17.56
C ASN A 128 27.56 17.92 17.25
N ASP A 129 28.47 17.45 18.09
CA ASP A 129 29.91 17.51 17.82
C ASP A 129 30.37 16.20 17.18
N ALA A 130 31.26 16.31 16.17
CA ALA A 130 31.87 15.16 15.51
C ALA A 130 32.99 14.52 16.34
N ASN A 131 33.60 15.28 17.25
CA ASN A 131 34.67 14.81 18.13
C ASN A 131 34.16 14.33 19.49
N ALA A 132 32.85 14.08 19.59
CA ALA A 132 32.23 13.62 20.83
C ALA A 132 32.57 12.15 21.11
N ASP A 133 33.15 11.89 22.28
CA ASP A 133 33.60 10.56 22.67
C ASP A 133 32.66 9.86 23.66
N GLN A 134 31.84 10.62 24.41
CA GLN A 134 31.07 10.07 25.50
C GLN A 134 29.69 9.58 25.04
N ALA A 135 29.44 8.28 25.16
CA ALA A 135 28.16 7.68 24.78
C ALA A 135 27.09 7.85 25.88
N ARG A 136 26.03 8.61 25.59
CA ARG A 136 24.84 8.71 26.43
C ARG A 136 23.73 7.81 25.91
N HIS A 137 23.27 6.89 26.75
CA HIS A 137 22.18 5.98 26.45
C HIS A 137 20.83 6.54 26.88
N PHE A 138 19.81 6.36 26.04
CA PHE A 138 18.43 6.80 26.30
C PHE A 138 17.40 5.85 25.65
N PRO A 139 16.20 5.71 26.23
CA PRO A 139 15.13 4.89 25.65
C PRO A 139 14.39 5.63 24.52
N HIS A 140 14.16 4.97 23.39
CA HIS A 140 13.32 5.47 22.30
C HIS A 140 12.71 4.30 21.52
N ALA A 141 11.38 4.33 21.33
CA ALA A 141 10.62 3.30 20.61
C ALA A 141 10.96 1.86 21.07
N ASP A 142 10.85 1.63 22.38
CA ASP A 142 11.12 0.34 23.06
C ASP A 142 12.56 -0.20 22.94
N LYS A 143 13.51 0.65 22.55
CA LYS A 143 14.92 0.29 22.40
C LYS A 143 15.83 1.31 23.07
N ILE A 144 16.96 0.84 23.58
CA ILE A 144 18.02 1.73 24.08
C ILE A 144 18.85 2.19 22.89
N LYS A 145 18.93 3.50 22.73
CA LYS A 145 19.72 4.19 21.71
C LYS A 145 20.84 4.94 22.39
N ARG A 146 21.85 5.32 21.60
CA ARG A 146 23.00 6.09 22.08
C ARG A 146 23.22 7.31 21.21
N ILE A 147 23.67 8.38 21.84
CA ILE A 147 24.21 9.58 21.20
C ILE A 147 25.59 9.86 21.79
N TYR A 148 26.52 10.29 20.95
CA TYR A 148 27.83 10.73 21.40
C TYR A 148 27.76 12.22 21.73
N VAL A 149 28.24 12.58 22.91
CA VAL A 149 28.24 13.95 23.44
C VAL A 149 29.59 14.28 24.07
N ASN A 150 29.89 15.57 24.17
CA ASN A 150 31.02 16.06 24.96
C ASN A 150 30.67 16.06 26.46
N ALA A 151 31.67 16.23 27.33
CA ALA A 151 31.47 16.30 28.78
C ALA A 151 30.52 17.45 29.19
N ASP A 152 30.68 18.63 28.58
CA ASP A 152 29.84 19.79 28.86
C ASP A 152 28.39 19.55 28.41
N GLN A 153 28.22 18.97 27.22
CA GLN A 153 26.92 18.60 26.67
C GLN A 153 26.23 17.55 27.52
N LEU A 154 26.95 16.55 28.04
CA LEU A 154 26.39 15.56 28.95
C LEU A 154 25.86 16.21 30.23
N THR A 155 26.60 17.18 30.77
CA THR A 155 26.20 17.93 31.96
C THR A 155 24.94 18.76 31.68
N LEU A 156 24.90 19.47 30.55
CA LEU A 156 23.73 20.23 30.11
C LEU A 156 22.51 19.34 29.81
N LEU A 157 22.73 18.13 29.30
CA LEU A 157 21.66 17.15 29.07
C LEU A 157 21.09 16.62 30.40
N ASN A 158 21.94 16.33 31.37
CA ASN A 158 21.51 15.83 32.68
C ASN A 158 20.79 16.90 33.51
N THR A 159 21.17 18.17 33.34
CA THR A 159 20.49 19.32 33.95
C THR A 159 19.21 19.71 33.20
N GLY A 160 18.98 19.17 31.99
CA GLY A 160 17.78 19.38 31.20
C GLY A 160 17.79 20.66 30.35
N HIS A 161 18.96 21.25 30.11
CA HIS A 161 19.13 22.39 29.19
C HIS A 161 19.21 21.94 27.72
N LEU A 162 19.63 20.71 27.46
CA LEU A 162 19.65 20.11 26.12
C LEU A 162 18.67 18.95 26.02
N GLY A 163 18.07 18.81 24.82
CA GLY A 163 17.17 17.72 24.46
C GLY A 163 17.71 16.89 23.29
N VAL A 164 17.25 15.63 23.21
CA VAL A 164 17.51 14.75 22.07
C VAL A 164 16.26 14.64 21.21
N VAL A 165 16.34 15.10 19.95
CA VAL A 165 15.24 15.04 18.98
C VAL A 165 15.56 14.01 17.90
N ALA A 166 14.56 13.20 17.54
CA ALA A 166 14.68 12.20 16.48
C ALA A 166 14.10 12.74 15.16
N ILE A 167 14.96 13.03 14.19
CA ILE A 167 14.56 13.46 12.85
C ILE A 167 15.14 12.49 11.83
N GLU A 168 14.28 11.85 11.04
CA GLU A 168 14.69 10.96 9.93
C GLU A 168 15.64 9.83 10.32
N GLY A 169 15.43 9.30 11.53
CA GLY A 169 16.25 8.22 12.08
C GLY A 169 17.61 8.69 12.60
N ARG A 170 17.87 10.00 12.62
CA ARG A 170 19.04 10.61 13.27
C ARG A 170 18.64 11.22 14.60
N TYR A 171 19.54 11.13 15.57
CA TYR A 171 19.38 11.76 16.87
C TYR A 171 20.21 13.04 16.91
N LEU A 172 19.52 14.15 17.10
CA LEU A 172 20.10 15.49 17.11
C LEU A 172 20.02 16.05 18.52
N LEU A 173 21.10 16.68 18.96
CA LEU A 173 21.16 17.45 20.18
C LEU A 173 20.71 18.87 19.86
N VAL A 174 19.74 19.38 20.60
CA VAL A 174 19.22 20.75 20.43
C VAL A 174 18.99 21.38 21.79
N ASP A 175 18.89 22.70 21.81
CA ASP A 175 18.49 23.42 23.02
C ASP A 175 17.06 23.06 23.46
N ARG A 176 16.80 23.17 24.75
CA ARG A 176 15.48 22.90 25.35
C ARG A 176 14.34 23.67 24.69
N GLU A 177 14.57 24.88 24.21
CA GLU A 177 13.53 25.69 23.57
C GLU A 177 13.08 25.13 22.21
N VAL A 178 13.91 24.29 21.59
CA VAL A 178 13.68 23.69 20.28
C VAL A 178 13.23 22.22 20.40
N ALA A 179 13.60 21.55 21.50
CA ALA A 179 13.30 20.14 21.78
C ALA A 179 11.82 19.88 22.07
#